data_AF-A0A962SUR9-F1
#
_entry.id   AF-A0A962SUR9-F1
#
_cell.length_a   1.000
_cell.length_b   1.000
_cell.length_c   1.000
_cell.angle_alpha   90.00
_cell.angle_beta   90.00
_cell.angle_gamma   90.00
#
_symmetry.space_group_name_H-M   'P 1'
#
loop_
_entity.id
_entity.type
_entity.pdbx_description
1 polymer ?
#
loop_
_entity_poly.entity_id
_entity_poly.type
_entity_poly.pdbx_seq_one_letter_code
_entity_poly.pdbx_strand_id
1 'polypeptide(L)' 'MIHGALFDLEGVLYIGDYPLPGSREALLSLQAAGIPMRFITN' A
#
# COMPACT_ATOMS: atom_id res chain seq x y z
N MET A 1 4.80 3.17 -17.79
CA MET A 1 5.47 2.98 -16.49
C MET A 1 4.67 3.67 -15.41
N ILE A 2 4.60 3.08 -14.22
CA ILE A 2 3.94 3.68 -13.05
C ILE A 2 4.95 4.57 -12.33
N HIS A 3 4.55 5.81 -12.00
CA HIS A 3 5.44 6.82 -11.39
C HIS A 3 5.19 7.01 -9.89
N GLY A 4 4.16 6.36 -9.35
CA GLY A 4 3.81 6.39 -7.95
C GLY A 4 2.49 5.66 -7.70
N ALA A 5 2.21 5.36 -6.43
CA ALA A 5 0.98 4.69 -6.01
C ALA A 5 0.29 5.49 -4.89
N LEU A 6 -1.04 5.60 -4.97
CA LEU A 6 -1.87 6.10 -3.90
C LEU A 6 -2.68 4.92 -3.36
N PHE A 7 -2.64 4.72 -2.05
CA PHE A 7 -3.31 3.61 -1.39
C PHE A 7 -4.45 4.12 -0.51
N ASP A 8 -5.63 3.54 -0.69
CA ASP A 8 -6.64 3.51 0.37
C ASP A 8 -6.18 2.57 1.51
N LEU A 9 -6.87 2.62 2.65
CA LEU A 9 -6.53 1.86 3.85
C LEU A 9 -7.50 0.69 4.09
N GLU A 10 -8.75 0.97 4.47
CA GLU A 10 -9.76 -0.04 4.77
C GLU A 10 -10.13 -0.84 3.52
N GLY A 11 -10.08 -2.16 3.58
CA GLY A 11 -10.34 -3.05 2.46
C GLY A 11 -9.21 -3.13 1.41
N VAL A 12 -8.13 -2.35 1.58
CA VAL A 12 -6.96 -2.36 0.69
C VAL A 12 -5.71 -2.87 1.39
N LEU A 13 -5.35 -2.30 2.53
CA LEU A 13 -4.17 -2.72 3.32
C LEU A 13 -4.55 -3.51 4.56
N TYR A 14 -5.78 -3.35 5.06
CA TYR A 14 -6.28 -4.08 6.22
C TYR A 14 -7.81 -4.21 6.15
N ILE A 15 -8.37 -5.09 6.99
CA ILE A 15 -9.80 -5.14 7.31
C ILE A 15 -9.94 -5.11 8.83
N GLY A 16 -10.60 -4.09 9.37
CA GLY A 16 -10.62 -3.85 10.82
C GLY A 16 -9.20 -3.74 11.39
N ASP A 17 -8.86 -4.56 12.38
CA ASP A 17 -7.54 -4.54 13.03
C ASP A 17 -6.50 -5.47 12.37
N TYR A 18 -6.83 -6.08 11.22
CA TYR A 18 -6.02 -7.12 10.59
C TYR A 18 -5.47 -6.68 9.24
N PRO A 19 -4.13 -6.61 9.06
CA PRO A 19 -3.53 -6.40 7.74
C PRO A 19 -3.92 -7.50 6.75
N LEU A 20 -4.21 -7.11 5.52
CA LEU A 20 -4.47 -8.07 4.44
C LEU A 20 -3.16 -8.80 4.06
N PRO A 21 -3.19 -10.11 3.79
CA PRO A 21 -2.02 -10.85 3.33
C PRO A 21 -1.38 -10.20 2.09
N GLY A 22 -0.06 -10.02 2.10
CA GLY A 22 0.67 -9.40 1.00
C GLY A 22 0.74 -7.87 1.07
N SER A 23 -0.02 -7.22 1.95
CA SER A 23 0.00 -5.74 2.06
C SER A 23 1.38 -5.23 2.43
N ARG A 24 2.00 -5.83 3.45
CA ARG A 24 3.33 -5.45 3.90
C ARG A 24 4.37 -5.68 2.80
N GLU A 25 4.32 -6.83 2.15
CA GLU A 25 5.23 -7.22 1.09
C GLU A 25 5.11 -6.29 -0.13
N ALA A 26 3.89 -5.89 -0.48
CA ALA A 26 3.63 -4.95 -1.57
C ALA A 26 4.23 -3.56 -1.29
N LEU A 27 3.99 -3.01 -0.09
CA LEU A 27 4.55 -1.70 0.29
C LEU A 27 6.08 -1.74 0.35
N LEU A 28 6.66 -2.82 0.88
CA LEU A 28 8.11 -3.00 0.90
C LEU A 28 8.70 -3.14 -0.50
N SER A 29 8.00 -3.81 -1.42
CA SER A 29 8.44 -3.97 -2.81
C SER A 29 8.46 -2.63 -3.54
N LEU A 30 7.44 -1.80 -3.33
CA LEU A 30 7.37 -0.45 -3.91
C LEU A 30 8.44 0.47 -3.32
N GLN A 31 8.65 0.40 -2.01
CA GLN A 31 9.72 1.13 -1.34
C GLN A 31 11.10 0.72 -1.86
N ALA A 32 11.37 -0.58 -1.98
CA ALA A 32 12.63 -1.10 -2.52
C ALA A 32 12.84 -0.71 -4.00
N ALA A 33 11.77 -0.61 -4.77
CA ALA A 33 11.80 -0.13 -6.15
C ALA A 33 11.94 1.39 -6.29
N GLY A 34 11.97 2.14 -5.18
CA GLY A 34 12.03 3.60 -5.20
C GLY A 34 10.77 4.27 -5.77
N ILE A 35 9.63 3.55 -5.79
CA ILE A 35 8.37 4.08 -6.29
C ILE A 35 7.71 4.92 -5.18
N PRO A 36 7.49 6.23 -5.41
CA PRO A 36 6.81 7.07 -4.43
C PRO A 36 5.41 6.56 -4.11
N MET A 37 5.07 6.54 -2.82
CA MET A 37 3.75 6.10 -2.35
C MET A 37 3.20 7.02 -1.28
N ARG A 38 1.88 7.23 -1.29
CA ARG A 38 1.14 7.98 -0.26
C ARG A 38 -0.16 7.24 0.07
N PHE A 39 -0.68 7.50 1.27
CA PHE A 39 -1.98 7.01 1.70
C PHE A 39 -3.04 8.09 1.47
N ILE A 40 -4.17 7.71 0.87
CA ILE A 40 -5.36 8.53 0.67
C ILE A 40 -6.58 7.68 1.03
N THR A 41 -7.13 7.93 2.22
CA THR A 41 -8.35 7.31 2.75
C THR A 41 -9.36 8.41 3.05
N ASN A 42 -10.63 8.04 3.09
CA ASN A 42 -11.67 8.89 3.70
C ASN A 42 -11.44 9.05 5.21
#